data_AF-A0A1E5QSX4-F1
#
_entry.id   AF-A0A1E5QSX4-F1
#
_cell.length_a   1.000
_cell.length_b   1.000
_cell.length_c   1.000
_cell.angle_alpha   90.00
_cell.angle_beta   90.00
_cell.angle_gamma   90.00
#
_symmetry.space_group_name_H-M   'P 1'
#
loop_
_entity.id
_entity.type
_entity.pdbx_description
1 polymer ?
#
loop_
_entity_poly.entity_id
_entity_poly.type
_entity_poly.pdbx_seq_one_letter_code
_entity_poly.pdbx_strand_id
1 'polypeptide(L)'
;MPINPKSLKNLSDKHRFKSKWTSGKTKLIRVPEKIADQVLTVAYEIDQGKFQKSTSSKNYNLLFTQLEAIIEKVNNKEKGYKSNGSGQLLKELRELLNQYNQL
;
A
#
# COMPACT_ATOMS: atom_id res chain seq x y z
N MET A 1 -5.24 30.77 34.03
CA MET A 1 -6.67 31.11 33.83
C MET A 1 -7.53 29.97 34.37
N PRO A 2 -8.55 30.22 35.20
CA PRO A 2 -9.41 29.15 35.71
C PRO A 2 -10.36 28.67 34.61
N ILE A 3 -10.39 27.35 34.39
CA ILE A 3 -11.23 26.70 33.38
C ILE A 3 -12.69 26.69 33.89
N ASN A 4 -13.63 27.17 33.06
CA ASN A 4 -15.06 27.18 33.39
C ASN A 4 -15.61 25.74 33.41
N PRO A 5 -16.09 25.21 34.54
CA PRO A 5 -16.57 23.82 34.62
C PRO A 5 -17.83 23.56 33.77
N LYS A 6 -18.59 24.60 33.37
CA LYS A 6 -19.75 24.43 32.49
C LYS A 6 -19.36 24.08 31.04
N SER A 7 -18.18 24.48 30.57
CA SER A 7 -17.73 24.13 29.20
C SER A 7 -17.37 22.66 29.04
N LEU A 8 -17.12 21.95 30.15
CA LEU A 8 -16.80 20.52 30.17
C LEU A 8 -18.05 19.62 30.23
N LYS A 9 -19.24 20.19 30.45
CA LYS A 9 -20.48 19.43 30.67
C LYS A 9 -20.93 18.64 29.44
N ASN A 10 -20.60 19.12 28.24
CA ASN A 10 -20.88 18.45 26.95
C ASN A 10 -19.74 17.52 26.49
N LEU A 11 -18.62 17.48 27.22
CA LEU A 11 -17.49 16.58 27.00
C LEU A 11 -17.59 15.30 27.85
N SER A 12 -18.71 15.11 28.59
CA SER A 12 -18.94 13.90 29.36
C SER A 12 -18.83 12.66 28.47
N ASP A 13 -18.32 11.57 29.03
CA ASP A 13 -17.94 10.31 28.37
C ASP A 13 -18.94 9.72 27.35
N LYS A 14 -20.19 10.20 27.35
CA LYS A 14 -21.23 9.88 26.38
C LYS A 14 -20.97 10.46 24.97
N HIS A 15 -20.16 11.51 24.87
CA HIS A 15 -19.68 12.11 23.62
C HIS A 15 -18.16 11.94 23.46
N ARG A 16 -17.58 10.84 23.98
CA ARG A 16 -16.26 10.40 23.53
C ARG A 16 -16.27 10.46 22.01
N PHE A 17 -15.29 11.14 21.43
CA PHE A 17 -15.03 11.21 19.99
C PHE A 17 -15.22 9.82 19.38
N LYS A 18 -16.44 9.56 18.92
CA LYS A 18 -16.80 8.27 18.35
C LYS A 18 -16.26 8.37 16.95
N SER A 19 -15.08 7.77 16.75
CA SER A 19 -14.44 7.77 15.45
C SER A 19 -15.47 7.29 14.41
N LYS A 20 -15.66 8.07 13.35
CA LYS A 20 -16.51 7.67 12.21
C LYS A 20 -15.84 6.58 11.37
N TRP A 21 -14.65 6.13 11.76
CA TRP A 21 -13.90 5.09 11.08
C TRP A 21 -14.67 3.77 11.15
N THR A 22 -14.98 3.23 9.98
CA THR A 22 -15.59 1.91 9.80
C THR A 22 -14.53 0.82 9.58
N SER A 23 -13.27 1.22 9.45
CA SER A 23 -12.14 0.38 9.04
C SER A 23 -11.51 -0.47 10.15
N GLY A 24 -11.87 -0.27 11.43
CA GLY A 24 -11.42 -1.12 12.54
C GLY A 24 -11.30 -0.41 13.90
N LYS A 25 -10.64 -1.08 14.86
CA LYS A 25 -10.39 -0.52 16.21
C LYS A 25 -9.31 0.58 16.13
N THR A 26 -9.59 1.75 16.70
CA THR A 26 -8.65 2.90 16.74
C THR A 26 -7.95 3.02 18.10
N LYS A 27 -6.76 3.63 18.14
CA LYS A 27 -6.03 4.00 19.36
C LYS A 27 -5.51 5.43 19.29
N LEU A 28 -5.40 6.11 20.43
CA LEU A 28 -4.80 7.45 20.52
C LEU A 28 -3.27 7.36 20.41
N ILE A 29 -2.66 8.19 19.56
CA ILE A 29 -1.21 8.34 19.43
C ILE A 29 -0.82 9.82 19.44
N ARG A 30 0.41 10.15 19.83
CA ARG A 30 0.98 11.50 19.65
C ARG A 30 1.78 11.52 18.35
N VAL A 31 1.59 12.57 17.55
CA VAL A 31 2.21 12.72 16.23
C VAL A 31 2.85 14.11 16.15
N PRO A 32 4.09 14.25 15.64
CA PRO A 32 4.69 15.57 15.39
C PRO A 32 3.86 16.39 14.40
N GLU A 33 3.72 17.69 14.66
CA GLU A 33 2.92 18.60 13.81
C GLU A 33 3.34 18.55 12.35
N LYS A 34 4.67 18.44 12.09
CA LYS A 34 5.23 18.37 10.74
C LYS A 34 4.68 17.24 9.86
N ILE A 35 4.17 16.15 10.45
CA ILE A 35 3.64 14.99 9.71
C ILE A 35 2.15 14.75 9.97
N ALA A 36 1.49 15.59 10.77
CA ALA A 36 0.11 15.38 11.21
C ALA A 36 -0.86 15.28 10.02
N ASP A 37 -0.73 16.19 9.04
CA ASP A 37 -1.60 16.23 7.87
C ASP A 37 -1.43 14.99 6.98
N GLN A 38 -0.21 14.45 6.87
CA GLN A 38 0.07 13.25 6.09
C GLN A 38 -0.60 12.03 6.74
N VAL A 39 -0.50 11.92 8.07
CA VAL A 39 -1.15 10.84 8.83
C VAL A 39 -2.67 10.92 8.69
N LEU A 40 -3.25 12.13 8.75
CA LEU A 40 -4.69 12.34 8.55
C LEU A 40 -5.15 12.03 7.12
N THR A 41 -4.31 12.33 6.12
CA THR A 41 -4.61 12.02 4.71
C THR A 41 -4.65 10.51 4.50
N VAL A 42 -3.64 9.79 4.98
CA VAL A 42 -3.57 8.32 4.91
C VAL A 42 -4.76 7.68 5.62
N ALA A 43 -5.08 8.15 6.83
CA ALA A 43 -6.27 7.76 7.56
C ALA A 43 -7.56 7.90 6.73
N TYR A 44 -7.74 9.06 6.09
CA TYR A 44 -8.91 9.33 5.25
C TYR A 44 -8.99 8.39 4.05
N GLU A 45 -7.86 8.12 3.38
CA GLU A 45 -7.82 7.17 2.27
C GLU A 45 -8.23 5.76 2.70
N ILE A 46 -7.83 5.33 3.91
CA ILE A 46 -8.20 4.02 4.46
C ILE A 46 -9.72 3.93 4.64
N ASP A 47 -10.33 4.97 5.21
CA ASP A 47 -11.78 5.02 5.42
C ASP A 47 -12.57 5.02 4.11
N GLN A 48 -12.03 5.61 3.05
CA GLN A 48 -12.65 5.59 1.73
C GLN A 48 -12.43 4.27 0.96
N GLY A 49 -11.71 3.30 1.53
CA GLY A 49 -11.28 2.09 0.82
C GLY A 49 -10.33 2.39 -0.35
N LYS A 50 -9.74 3.59 -0.38
CA LYS A 50 -8.83 4.09 -1.43
C LYS A 50 -7.37 3.95 -1.05
N PHE A 51 -7.09 3.62 0.21
CA PHE A 51 -5.73 3.38 0.65
C PHE A 51 -5.18 2.13 -0.02
N GLN A 52 -4.42 2.36 -1.08
CA GLN A 52 -3.56 1.34 -1.64
C GLN A 52 -2.32 1.34 -0.76
N LYS A 53 -2.12 0.25 -0.01
CA LYS A 53 -0.90 0.04 0.77
C LYS A 53 0.27 0.27 -0.17
N SER A 54 0.99 1.39 -0.01
CA SER A 54 2.24 1.63 -0.74
C SER A 54 3.33 0.75 -0.12
N THR A 55 3.14 -0.56 -0.20
CA THR A 55 4.14 -1.56 0.13
C THR A 55 5.13 -1.48 -1.01
N SER A 56 6.25 -0.77 -0.84
CA SER A 56 7.41 -0.97 -1.72
C SER A 56 7.07 -0.82 -3.21
N SER A 57 6.09 0.04 -3.55
CA SER A 57 5.24 -0.07 -4.74
C SER A 57 5.97 0.06 -6.07
N LYS A 58 7.21 0.55 -6.10
CA LYS A 58 8.01 0.54 -7.33
C LYS A 58 8.46 -0.87 -7.72
N ASN A 59 8.91 -1.68 -6.76
CA ASN A 59 9.53 -2.98 -7.07
C ASN A 59 8.50 -4.06 -7.37
N TYR A 60 7.35 -4.08 -6.66
CA TYR A 60 6.27 -5.02 -6.97
C TYR A 60 5.57 -4.70 -8.29
N ASN A 61 5.36 -3.41 -8.60
CA ASN A 61 4.85 -3.01 -9.91
C ASN A 61 5.84 -3.38 -11.01
N LEU A 62 7.14 -3.18 -10.79
CA LEU A 62 8.17 -3.56 -11.75
C LEU A 62 8.20 -5.07 -12.02
N LEU A 63 8.17 -5.90 -10.97
CA LEU A 63 8.09 -7.36 -11.10
C LEU A 63 6.87 -7.78 -11.92
N PHE A 64 5.71 -7.20 -11.59
CA PHE A 64 4.45 -7.52 -12.25
C PHE A 64 4.49 -7.12 -13.73
N THR A 65 4.96 -5.91 -14.06
CA THR A 65 5.13 -5.46 -15.44
C THR A 65 6.13 -6.32 -16.22
N GLN A 66 7.23 -6.74 -15.59
CA GLN A 66 8.21 -7.63 -16.23
C GLN A 66 7.62 -9.03 -16.51
N LEU A 67 6.81 -9.56 -15.60
CA LEU A 67 6.12 -10.84 -15.80
C LEU A 67 5.03 -10.74 -16.86
N GLU A 68 4.24 -9.66 -16.89
CA GLU A 68 3.26 -9.40 -17.95
C GLU A 68 3.92 -9.37 -19.33
N ALA A 69 5.07 -8.69 -19.46
CA ALA A 69 5.82 -8.67 -20.70
C ALA A 69 6.28 -10.07 -21.13
N ILE A 70 6.76 -10.91 -20.21
CA ILE A 70 7.13 -12.30 -20.52
C ILE A 70 5.92 -13.11 -20.99
N ILE A 71 4.76 -12.95 -20.34
CA ILE A 71 3.51 -13.61 -20.73
C ILE A 71 3.09 -13.20 -22.14
N GLU A 72 3.21 -11.91 -22.48
CA GLU A 72 2.90 -11.41 -23.82
C GLU A 72 3.81 -12.06 -24.88
N LYS A 73 5.12 -12.13 -24.65
CA LYS A 73 6.07 -12.80 -25.55
C LYS A 73 5.76 -14.29 -25.74
N VAL A 74 5.31 -14.97 -24.68
CA VAL A 74 4.85 -16.37 -24.73
C VAL A 74 3.58 -16.50 -25.57
N ASN A 75 2.59 -15.63 -25.36
CA ASN A 75 1.34 -15.62 -26.12
C ASN A 75 1.57 -15.35 -27.60
N ASN A 76 2.49 -14.43 -27.92
CA ASN A 76 2.91 -14.10 -29.28
C ASN A 76 3.81 -15.17 -29.92
N LYS A 77 4.19 -16.21 -29.17
CA LYS A 77 5.09 -17.29 -29.61
C LYS A 77 6.39 -16.74 -30.19
N GLU A 78 6.97 -15.74 -29.53
CA GLU A 78 8.23 -15.14 -29.97
C GLU A 78 9.36 -16.16 -30.03
N LYS A 79 10.39 -15.86 -30.84
CA LYS A 79 11.56 -16.74 -30.97
C LYS A 79 12.24 -16.87 -29.60
N GLY A 80 12.37 -18.10 -29.10
CA GLY A 80 12.94 -18.35 -27.78
C GLY A 80 11.92 -18.45 -26.63
N TYR A 81 10.62 -18.26 -26.91
CA TYR A 81 9.49 -18.39 -25.96
C TYR A 81 8.50 -19.51 -26.32
N LYS A 82 8.78 -20.28 -27.39
CA LYS A 82 7.93 -21.40 -27.81
C LYS A 82 8.19 -22.64 -26.96
N SER A 83 7.21 -23.54 -26.88
CA SER A 83 7.32 -24.81 -26.15
C SER A 83 8.48 -25.70 -26.64
N ASN A 84 8.83 -25.64 -27.93
CA ASN A 84 9.93 -26.38 -28.54
C ASN A 84 11.23 -25.57 -28.67
N GLY A 85 11.31 -24.41 -28.01
CA GLY A 85 12.46 -23.51 -28.06
C GLY A 85 12.30 -22.39 -27.05
N SER A 86 12.45 -22.72 -25.76
CA SER A 86 12.20 -21.85 -24.61
C SER A 86 13.48 -21.24 -23.98
N GLY A 87 14.61 -21.30 -24.70
CA GLY A 87 15.90 -20.86 -24.18
C GLY A 87 15.92 -19.39 -23.72
N GLN A 88 15.20 -18.51 -24.42
CA GLN A 88 15.10 -17.09 -24.06
C GLN A 88 14.18 -16.89 -22.85
N LEU A 89 13.05 -17.60 -22.79
CA LEU A 89 12.16 -17.61 -21.62
C LEU A 89 12.90 -18.01 -20.35
N LEU A 90 13.65 -19.12 -20.40
CA LEU A 90 14.42 -19.60 -19.25
C LEU A 90 15.51 -18.63 -18.83
N LYS A 91 16.14 -17.94 -19.79
CA LYS A 91 17.16 -16.92 -19.52
C LYS A 91 16.55 -15.73 -18.78
N GLU A 92 15.47 -15.16 -19.29
CA GLU A 92 14.81 -13.99 -18.68
C GLU A 92 14.22 -14.30 -17.30
N LEU A 93 13.63 -15.48 -17.10
CA LEU A 93 13.14 -15.90 -15.79
C LEU A 93 14.27 -16.04 -14.76
N ARG A 94 15.45 -16.54 -15.16
CA ARG A 94 16.63 -16.63 -14.30
C ARG A 94 17.20 -15.25 -13.95
N GLU A 95 17.25 -14.34 -14.92
CA GLU A 95 17.68 -12.96 -14.71
C GLU A 95 16.76 -12.24 -13.72
N LEU A 96 15.45 -12.41 -13.89
CA LEU A 96 14.44 -11.86 -13.00
C LEU A 96 14.57 -12.46 -11.58
N LEU A 97 14.74 -13.77 -11.43
CA LEU A 97 15.01 -14.37 -10.11
C LEU A 97 16.28 -13.82 -9.44
N ASN A 98 17.37 -13.63 -10.19
CA ASN A 98 18.61 -13.10 -9.65
C ASN A 98 18.48 -11.64 -9.20
N GLN A 99 17.74 -10.81 -9.93
CA GLN A 99 17.50 -9.42 -9.58
C GLN A 99 16.76 -9.28 -8.23
N TYR A 100 15.81 -10.18 -7.94
CA TYR A 100 15.01 -10.13 -6.72
C TYR A 100 15.63 -10.89 -5.54
N ASN A 101 16.57 -11.81 -5.78
CA ASN A 101 17.35 -12.45 -4.71
C ASN A 101 18.47 -11.54 -4.15
N GLN A 102 18.80 -10.43 -4.84
CA GLN A 102 19.82 -9.46 -4.42
C GLN A 102 19.25 -8.21 -3.74
N LEU A 103 17.92 -8.13 -3.58
CA LEU A 103 17.18 -7.09 -2.87
C LEU A 103 16.79 -7.56 -1.46
#